data_AF-A0A959FGB8-F1
#
_entry.id   AF-A0A959FGB8-F1
#
_cell.length_a   1.000
_cell.length_b   1.000
_cell.length_c   1.000
_cell.angle_alpha   90.00
_cell.angle_beta   90.00
_cell.angle_gamma   90.00
#
_symmetry.space_group_name_H-M   'P 1'
#
loop_
_entity.id
_entity.type
_entity.pdbx_description
1 polymer ?
#
loop_
_entity_poly.entity_id
_entity_poly.type
_entity_poly.pdbx_seq_one_letter_code
_entity_poly.pdbx_strand_id
1 'polypeptide(L)'
;MGEEKNRATLVQAIAQLRTYTPEEGAWARIEERLANPGEVDVAELKLAVQRLPGYAPPPAVWNEINRTLDDDRGARRVVLTRRRWAMRIAAGLAILLSAGWWLLREAPPKVSIAYSQETVMQFNIVPDWDTEADAFQHLEGQLASVNDPQLNNLRLEMEELTSAKEEVEAMLNNYGQDPQLIRQLSEIERERSELYRQIIELI
;
A
#
# COMPACT_ATOMS: atom_id res chain seq x y z
N MET A 1 -25.60 27.39 -0.91
CA MET A 1 -26.36 26.12 -0.79
C MET A 1 -26.31 25.46 -2.15
N GLY A 2 -25.50 24.42 -2.32
CA GLY A 2 -25.42 23.69 -3.59
C GLY A 2 -26.46 22.60 -3.62
N GLU A 3 -27.37 22.63 -4.59
CA GLU A 3 -28.32 21.54 -4.82
C GLU A 3 -27.58 20.31 -5.37
N GLU A 4 -27.86 19.16 -4.78
CA GLU A 4 -27.29 17.87 -5.18
C GLU A 4 -27.84 17.46 -6.55
N LYS A 5 -26.96 17.41 -7.56
CA LYS A 5 -27.32 17.19 -8.97
C LYS A 5 -28.02 15.84 -9.24
N ASN A 6 -27.87 14.86 -8.35
CA ASN A 6 -28.35 13.48 -8.54
C ASN A 6 -29.42 13.05 -7.54
N ARG A 7 -30.08 14.01 -6.87
CA ARG A 7 -31.07 13.73 -5.83
C ARG A 7 -32.17 12.77 -6.27
N ALA A 8 -32.69 12.91 -7.49
CA ALA A 8 -33.75 12.06 -8.01
C ALA A 8 -33.30 10.60 -8.19
N THR A 9 -32.10 10.39 -8.75
CA THR A 9 -31.50 9.06 -8.93
C THR A 9 -31.22 8.39 -7.60
N LEU A 10 -30.71 9.15 -6.62
CA LEU A 10 -30.46 8.65 -5.27
C LEU A 10 -31.76 8.19 -4.60
N VAL A 11 -32.81 9.00 -4.65
CA VAL A 11 -34.13 8.67 -4.07
C VAL A 11 -34.70 7.40 -4.72
N GLN A 12 -34.58 7.27 -6.04
CA GLN A 12 -35.04 6.09 -6.76
C GLN A 12 -34.24 4.83 -6.40
N ALA A 13 -32.92 4.95 -6.28
CA ALA A 13 -32.06 3.83 -5.88
C ALA A 13 -32.37 3.36 -4.45
N ILE A 14 -32.53 4.30 -3.51
CA ILE A 14 -32.89 3.99 -2.12
C ILE A 14 -34.24 3.27 -2.06
N ALA A 15 -35.22 3.69 -2.87
CA ALA A 15 -36.53 3.06 -2.92
C ALA A 15 -36.51 1.63 -3.48
N GLN A 16 -35.47 1.24 -4.22
CA GLN A 16 -35.30 -0.11 -4.77
C GLN A 16 -34.48 -1.04 -3.88
N LEU A 17 -33.91 -0.52 -2.78
CA LEU A 17 -33.15 -1.35 -1.85
C LEU A 17 -34.09 -2.31 -1.11
N ARG A 18 -33.70 -3.58 -1.05
CA ARG A 18 -34.38 -4.56 -0.20
C ARG A 18 -34.19 -4.17 1.26
N THR A 19 -35.28 -4.00 1.96
CA THR A 19 -35.25 -3.80 3.42
C THR A 19 -35.08 -5.16 4.08
N TYR A 20 -33.94 -5.37 4.74
CA TYR A 20 -33.72 -6.53 5.60
C TYR A 20 -33.91 -6.10 7.04
N THR A 21 -34.96 -6.60 7.67
CA THR A 21 -35.14 -6.46 9.11
C THR A 21 -34.59 -7.72 9.77
N PRO A 22 -33.61 -7.60 10.68
CA PRO A 22 -33.13 -8.76 11.40
C PRO A 22 -34.25 -9.32 12.29
N GLU A 23 -34.19 -10.62 12.58
CA GLU A 23 -35.11 -11.25 13.52
C GLU A 23 -34.99 -10.65 14.92
N GLU A 24 -36.09 -10.69 15.68
CA GLU A 24 -36.13 -10.15 17.04
C GLU A 24 -35.07 -10.85 17.92
N GLY A 25 -34.27 -10.07 18.65
CA GLY A 25 -33.18 -10.61 19.47
C GLY A 25 -31.93 -11.07 18.70
N ALA A 26 -31.81 -10.82 17.39
CA ALA A 26 -30.57 -11.07 16.64
C ALA A 26 -29.38 -10.32 17.24
N TRP A 27 -29.56 -9.02 17.55
CA TRP A 27 -28.51 -8.19 18.14
C TRP A 27 -28.12 -8.62 19.55
N ALA A 28 -29.10 -8.96 20.39
CA ALA A 28 -28.85 -9.43 21.75
C ALA A 28 -28.03 -10.74 21.74
N ARG A 29 -28.32 -11.67 20.82
CA ARG A 29 -27.54 -12.91 20.66
C ARG A 29 -26.13 -12.67 20.14
N ILE A 30 -25.94 -11.70 19.24
CA ILE A 30 -24.60 -11.31 18.77
C ILE A 30 -23.80 -10.71 19.92
N GLU A 31 -24.40 -9.80 20.69
CA GLU A 31 -23.78 -9.15 21.85
C GLU A 31 -23.38 -10.16 22.93
N GLU A 32 -24.27 -11.12 23.24
CA GLU A 32 -24.00 -12.22 24.17
C GLU A 32 -22.85 -13.13 23.70
N ARG A 33 -22.82 -13.47 22.40
CA ARG A 33 -21.73 -14.26 21.79
C ARG A 33 -20.39 -13.53 21.77
N LEU A 34 -20.40 -12.22 21.56
CA LEU A 34 -19.18 -11.40 21.58
C LEU A 34 -18.67 -11.18 23.01
N ALA A 35 -19.56 -11.09 24.00
CA ALA A 35 -19.20 -10.97 25.41
C ALA A 35 -18.58 -12.27 25.98
N ASN A 36 -18.90 -13.43 25.39
CA ASN A 36 -18.39 -14.74 25.80
C ASN A 36 -17.60 -15.43 24.66
N PRO A 37 -16.40 -14.91 24.30
CA PRO A 37 -15.65 -15.40 23.14
C PRO A 37 -15.13 -16.85 23.31
N GLY A 38 -15.12 -17.39 24.53
CA GLY A 38 -14.68 -18.76 24.82
C GLY A 38 -15.66 -19.87 24.42
N GLU A 39 -16.89 -19.53 24.03
CA GLU A 39 -17.91 -20.49 23.57
C GLU A 39 -18.09 -20.53 22.04
N VAL A 40 -17.33 -19.73 21.29
CA VAL A 40 -17.36 -19.80 19.83
C VAL A 40 -16.69 -21.10 19.41
N ASP A 41 -17.50 -22.09 19.02
CA ASP A 41 -17.01 -23.35 18.49
C ASP A 41 -16.24 -23.07 17.19
N VAL A 42 -14.91 -23.03 17.32
CA VAL A 42 -13.98 -22.80 16.21
C VAL A 42 -14.21 -23.81 15.08
N ALA A 43 -14.76 -24.99 15.38
CA ALA A 43 -15.14 -25.97 14.38
C ALA A 43 -16.37 -25.53 13.56
N GLU A 44 -17.36 -24.88 14.19
CA GLU A 44 -18.54 -24.33 13.52
C GLU A 44 -18.14 -23.18 12.58
N LEU A 45 -17.25 -22.28 13.02
CA LEU A 45 -16.75 -21.18 12.19
C LEU A 45 -15.95 -21.70 10.99
N LYS A 46 -15.07 -22.69 11.20
CA LYS A 46 -14.31 -23.32 10.10
C LYS A 46 -15.24 -23.99 9.08
N LEU A 47 -16.29 -24.66 9.53
CA LEU A 47 -17.31 -25.25 8.65
C LEU A 47 -18.10 -24.18 7.87
N ALA A 48 -18.44 -23.05 8.51
CA ALA A 48 -19.13 -21.96 7.87
C ALA A 48 -18.27 -21.31 6.76
N VAL A 49 -16.98 -21.08 7.04
CA VAL A 49 -16.04 -20.52 6.05
C VAL A 49 -15.86 -21.48 4.87
N GLN A 50 -15.78 -22.80 5.10
CA GLN A 50 -15.70 -23.79 4.03
C GLN A 50 -16.95 -23.86 3.14
N ARG A 51 -18.11 -23.40 3.65
CA ARG A 51 -19.38 -23.39 2.93
C ARG A 51 -19.64 -22.07 2.19
N LEU A 52 -18.76 -21.07 2.33
CA LEU A 52 -18.92 -19.82 1.60
C LEU A 52 -18.74 -20.06 0.09
N PRO A 53 -19.72 -19.67 -0.73
CA PRO A 53 -19.59 -19.79 -2.17
C PRO A 53 -18.45 -18.89 -2.69
N GLY A 54 -17.53 -19.49 -3.44
CA GLY A 54 -16.48 -18.77 -4.15
C GLY A 54 -17.06 -18.07 -5.37
N TYR A 55 -17.63 -16.87 -5.18
CA TYR A 55 -18.06 -16.04 -6.30
C TYR A 55 -16.87 -15.25 -6.84
N ALA A 56 -16.31 -15.72 -7.97
CA ALA A 56 -15.45 -14.88 -8.80
C ALA A 56 -16.35 -13.98 -9.67
N PRO A 57 -16.22 -12.64 -9.61
CA PRO A 57 -16.94 -11.77 -10.53
C PRO A 57 -16.56 -12.08 -11.98
N PRO A 58 -17.49 -11.98 -12.94
CA PRO A 58 -17.18 -12.22 -14.35
C PRO A 58 -16.05 -11.31 -14.84
N PRO A 59 -15.07 -11.82 -15.62
CA PRO A 59 -13.96 -11.01 -16.14
C PRO A 59 -14.39 -9.77 -16.92
N ALA A 60 -15.57 -9.81 -17.54
CA ALA A 60 -16.17 -8.69 -18.25
C ALA A 60 -16.41 -7.47 -17.35
N VAL A 61 -16.77 -7.67 -16.07
CA VAL A 61 -17.00 -6.57 -15.12
C VAL A 61 -15.68 -5.85 -14.81
N TRP A 62 -14.60 -6.61 -14.61
CA TRP A 62 -13.26 -6.05 -14.39
C TRP A 62 -12.73 -5.30 -15.61
N ASN A 63 -12.95 -5.86 -16.80
CA ASN A 63 -12.54 -5.21 -18.04
C ASN A 63 -13.24 -3.87 -18.26
N GLU A 64 -14.53 -3.77 -17.91
CA GLU A 64 -15.28 -2.52 -18.02
C GLU A 64 -14.77 -1.46 -17.02
N ILE A 65 -14.51 -1.85 -15.77
CA ILE A 65 -13.93 -0.95 -14.76
C ILE A 65 -12.58 -0.39 -15.24
N ASN A 66 -11.67 -1.25 -15.71
CA ASN A 66 -10.36 -0.81 -16.20
C ASN A 66 -10.49 0.16 -17.38
N ARG A 67 -11.40 -0.13 -18.31
CA ARG A 67 -11.65 0.72 -19.47
C ARG A 67 -12.17 2.10 -19.06
N THR A 68 -13.10 2.18 -18.11
CA THR A 68 -13.62 3.48 -17.63
C THR A 68 -12.55 4.33 -16.94
N LEU A 69 -11.61 3.71 -16.23
CA LEU A 69 -10.51 4.40 -15.56
C LEU A 69 -9.45 4.96 -16.54
N ASP A 70 -9.27 4.30 -17.68
CA ASP A 70 -8.34 4.76 -18.72
C ASP A 70 -8.93 5.89 -19.59
N ASP A 71 -10.24 5.89 -19.84
CA ASP A 71 -10.91 6.93 -20.64
C ASP A 71 -10.91 8.32 -19.94
N ASP A 72 -10.96 8.37 -18.60
CA ASP A 72 -10.85 9.62 -17.84
C ASP A 72 -9.49 10.32 -18.00
N ARG A 73 -8.45 9.60 -18.46
CA ARG A 73 -7.13 10.17 -18.76
C ARG A 73 -7.08 10.87 -20.12
N GLY A 74 -8.02 10.56 -21.02
CA GLY A 74 -8.08 11.11 -22.38
C GLY A 74 -8.63 12.53 -22.47
N ALA A 75 -9.60 12.89 -21.61
CA ALA A 75 -10.29 14.17 -21.65
C ALA A 75 -9.35 15.39 -21.37
N ARG A 76 -8.25 15.18 -20.63
CA ARG A 76 -7.27 16.24 -20.35
C ARG A 76 -6.37 16.60 -21.54
N ARG A 77 -6.26 15.77 -22.59
CA ARG A 77 -5.28 15.98 -23.68
C ARG A 77 -5.74 16.97 -24.76
N VAL A 78 -7.04 17.18 -24.94
CA VAL A 78 -7.55 17.97 -26.08
C VAL A 78 -7.40 19.49 -25.90
N VAL A 79 -7.32 20.00 -24.66
CA VAL A 79 -7.20 21.44 -24.38
C VAL A 79 -5.77 21.99 -24.63
N LEU A 80 -4.77 21.11 -24.72
CA LEU A 80 -3.35 21.51 -24.82
C LEU A 80 -2.86 21.81 -26.24
N THR A 81 -3.60 21.43 -27.29
CA THR A 81 -3.14 21.59 -28.68
C THR A 81 -3.33 23.02 -29.22
N ARG A 82 -4.36 23.75 -28.79
CA ARG A 82 -4.60 25.15 -29.19
C ARG A 82 -3.61 26.14 -28.54
N ARG A 83 -3.12 25.82 -27.32
CA ARG A 83 -2.14 26.63 -26.57
C ARG A 83 -0.71 26.54 -27.14
N ARG A 84 -0.38 25.45 -27.87
CA ARG A 84 0.97 25.23 -28.43
C ARG A 84 1.31 26.13 -29.62
N TRP A 85 0.33 26.67 -30.35
CA TRP A 85 0.58 27.63 -31.44
C TRP A 85 0.92 29.04 -30.92
N ALA A 86 0.29 29.49 -29.83
CA ALA A 86 0.61 30.79 -29.22
C ALA A 86 2.01 30.84 -28.57
N MET A 87 2.52 29.70 -28.08
CA MET A 87 3.84 29.64 -27.43
C MET A 87 5.03 29.70 -28.40
N ARG A 88 4.83 29.52 -29.71
CA ARG A 88 5.91 29.62 -30.71
C ARG A 88 6.33 31.07 -31.00
N ILE A 89 5.43 32.03 -30.84
CA ILE A 89 5.74 33.46 -31.03
C ILE A 89 6.49 34.03 -29.82
N ALA A 90 6.09 33.62 -28.60
CA ALA A 90 6.74 34.06 -27.36
C ALA A 90 8.20 33.58 -27.24
N ALA A 91 8.51 32.36 -27.68
CA ALA A 91 9.87 31.82 -27.61
C ALA A 91 10.87 32.61 -28.49
N GLY A 92 10.46 33.07 -29.68
CA GLY A 92 11.33 33.86 -30.56
C GLY A 92 11.70 35.22 -29.97
N LEU A 93 10.72 35.91 -29.37
CA LEU A 93 10.93 37.17 -28.66
C LEU A 93 11.82 37.00 -27.41
N ALA A 94 11.61 35.93 -26.65
CA ALA A 94 12.45 35.62 -25.50
C ALA A 94 13.91 35.34 -25.89
N ILE A 95 14.16 34.61 -26.98
CA ILE A 95 15.52 34.35 -27.48
C ILE A 95 16.21 35.64 -27.92
N LEU A 96 15.52 36.53 -28.65
CA LEU A 96 16.08 37.81 -29.08
C LEU A 96 16.43 38.73 -27.90
N LEU A 97 15.54 38.82 -26.91
CA LEU A 97 15.80 39.61 -25.70
C LEU A 97 16.94 39.02 -24.86
N SER A 98 17.01 37.69 -24.77
CA SER A 98 18.09 36.98 -24.06
C SER A 98 19.45 37.18 -24.75
N ALA A 99 19.49 37.15 -26.08
CA ALA A 99 20.70 37.39 -26.85
C ALA A 99 21.19 38.84 -26.74
N GLY A 100 20.27 39.81 -26.79
CA GLY A 100 20.59 41.22 -26.56
C GLY A 100 21.12 41.47 -25.16
N TRP A 101 20.52 40.85 -24.14
CA TRP A 101 21.00 40.91 -22.77
C TRP A 101 22.38 40.26 -22.58
N TRP A 102 22.63 39.12 -23.26
CA TRP A 102 23.91 38.42 -23.20
C TRP A 102 25.06 39.25 -23.75
N LEU A 103 24.83 39.99 -24.85
CA LEU A 103 25.83 40.88 -25.47
C LEU A 103 26.21 42.07 -24.58
N LEU A 104 25.30 42.53 -23.71
CA LEU A 104 25.54 43.65 -22.79
C LEU A 104 26.13 43.22 -21.45
N ARG A 105 26.32 41.92 -21.21
CA ARG A 105 26.77 41.41 -19.91
C ARG A 105 28.30 41.41 -19.84
N GLU A 106 28.84 42.17 -18.88
CA GLU A 106 30.27 42.13 -18.56
C GLU A 106 30.71 40.72 -18.12
N ALA A 107 31.95 40.36 -18.45
CA ALA A 107 32.46 39.01 -18.22
C ALA A 107 32.50 38.70 -16.71
N PRO A 108 31.88 37.57 -16.27
CA PRO A 108 31.86 37.22 -14.86
C PRO A 108 33.27 36.91 -14.34
N PRO A 109 33.56 37.21 -13.07
CA PRO A 109 34.84 36.89 -12.46
C PRO A 109 35.06 35.37 -12.49
N LYS A 110 36.25 34.95 -12.92
CA LYS A 110 36.64 33.54 -12.98
C LYS A 110 36.76 33.00 -11.55
N VAL A 111 35.70 32.33 -11.08
CA VAL A 111 35.71 31.59 -9.81
C VAL A 111 36.05 30.14 -10.12
N SER A 112 37.16 29.65 -9.57
CA SER A 112 37.54 28.23 -9.59
C SER A 112 36.66 27.48 -8.59
N ILE A 113 35.70 26.71 -9.08
CA ILE A 113 34.85 25.86 -8.23
C ILE A 113 35.46 24.47 -8.23
N ALA A 114 36.00 24.05 -7.09
CA ALA A 114 36.40 22.66 -6.86
C ALA A 114 35.13 21.81 -6.71
N TYR A 115 34.82 21.02 -7.73
CA TYR A 115 33.65 20.15 -7.73
C TYR A 115 34.08 18.77 -7.21
N SER A 116 33.60 18.40 -6.02
CA SER A 116 33.68 17.03 -5.52
C SER A 116 32.38 16.33 -5.89
N GLN A 117 32.44 15.33 -6.79
CA GLN A 117 31.31 14.45 -7.05
C GLN A 117 31.49 13.20 -6.20
N GLU A 118 30.58 12.97 -5.27
CA GLU A 118 30.45 11.69 -4.58
C GLU A 118 29.68 10.74 -5.51
N THR A 119 30.41 9.82 -6.14
CA THR A 119 29.85 8.69 -6.88
C THR A 119 29.15 7.77 -5.89
N VAL A 120 27.83 7.89 -5.76
CA VAL A 120 27.03 6.93 -4.99
C VAL A 120 27.03 5.63 -5.79
N MET A 121 27.80 4.64 -5.33
CA MET A 121 27.77 3.30 -5.91
C MET A 121 26.36 2.73 -5.73
N GLN A 122 25.71 2.40 -6.85
CA GLN A 122 24.44 1.70 -6.84
C GLN A 122 24.74 0.23 -6.57
N PHE A 123 24.75 -0.14 -5.29
CA PHE A 123 24.94 -1.52 -4.86
C PHE A 123 23.72 -2.33 -5.30
N ASN A 124 23.92 -3.25 -6.25
CA ASN A 124 22.95 -4.31 -6.53
C ASN A 124 23.13 -5.38 -5.44
N ILE A 125 22.63 -5.09 -4.25
CA ILE A 125 22.56 -6.05 -3.16
C ILE A 125 21.37 -6.93 -3.51
N VAL A 126 21.64 -8.15 -4.00
CA VAL A 126 20.67 -9.25 -3.86
C VAL A 126 20.68 -9.53 -2.37
N PRO A 127 19.67 -9.11 -1.62
CA PRO A 127 19.79 -9.19 -0.19
C PRO A 127 19.48 -10.62 0.22
N ASP A 128 20.44 -11.24 0.87
CA ASP A 128 20.30 -12.54 1.50
C ASP A 128 19.75 -12.34 2.91
N TRP A 129 18.43 -12.10 3.00
CA TRP A 129 17.71 -11.79 4.25
C TRP A 129 17.36 -13.03 5.08
N ASP A 130 17.75 -14.23 4.65
CA ASP A 130 17.24 -15.49 5.19
C ASP A 130 18.11 -16.10 6.31
N THR A 131 19.22 -15.45 6.67
CA THR A 131 20.22 -16.02 7.59
C THR A 131 19.76 -16.11 9.05
N GLU A 132 18.69 -15.41 9.45
CA GLU A 132 18.13 -15.45 10.82
C GLU A 132 16.78 -16.17 10.93
N ALA A 133 16.13 -16.52 9.80
CA ALA A 133 14.79 -17.11 9.80
C ALA A 133 14.77 -18.55 10.37
N ASP A 134 15.81 -19.34 10.10
CA ASP A 134 15.90 -20.74 10.53
C ASP A 134 16.06 -20.91 12.05
N ALA A 135 16.70 -19.95 12.71
CA ALA A 135 16.98 -20.03 14.15
C ALA A 135 15.70 -19.94 15.00
N PHE A 136 14.71 -19.19 14.53
CA PHE A 136 13.46 -19.01 15.28
C PHE A 136 12.48 -20.17 15.13
N GLN A 137 12.41 -20.83 13.97
CA GLN A 137 11.58 -22.04 13.82
C GLN A 137 11.95 -23.10 14.87
N HIS A 138 13.21 -23.14 15.29
CA HIS A 138 13.68 -24.02 16.35
C HIS A 138 13.27 -23.55 17.76
N LEU A 139 13.23 -22.24 18.00
CA LEU A 139 12.76 -21.64 19.26
C LEU A 139 11.25 -21.75 19.43
N GLU A 140 10.48 -21.58 18.36
CA GLU A 140 9.02 -21.60 18.36
C GLU A 140 8.48 -22.96 18.85
N GLY A 141 9.12 -24.05 18.44
CA GLY A 141 8.77 -25.40 18.92
C GLY A 141 8.96 -25.59 20.42
N GLN A 142 9.92 -24.90 21.04
CA GLN A 142 10.15 -24.94 22.49
C GLN A 142 9.18 -24.01 23.23
N LEU A 143 8.89 -22.85 22.66
CA LEU A 143 8.03 -21.81 23.22
C LEU A 143 6.53 -22.13 23.13
N ALA A 144 6.12 -23.02 22.22
CA ALA A 144 4.72 -23.42 22.06
C ALA A 144 4.07 -23.98 23.33
N SER A 145 4.88 -24.48 24.27
CA SER A 145 4.42 -25.04 25.55
C SER A 145 4.35 -24.01 26.69
N VAL A 146 4.89 -22.80 26.50
CA VAL A 146 4.95 -21.75 27.52
C VAL A 146 3.77 -20.81 27.33
N ASN A 147 2.85 -20.82 28.30
CA ASN A 147 1.68 -19.94 28.28
C ASN A 147 1.92 -18.70 29.14
N ASP A 148 2.68 -17.75 28.59
CA ASP A 148 2.90 -16.44 29.20
C ASP A 148 2.20 -15.34 28.37
N PRO A 149 1.41 -14.44 28.98
CA PRO A 149 0.69 -13.40 28.25
C PRO A 149 1.58 -12.42 27.47
N GLN A 150 2.77 -12.09 27.99
CA GLN A 150 3.69 -11.17 27.30
C GLN A 150 4.33 -11.87 26.11
N LEU A 151 4.78 -13.12 26.30
CA LEU A 151 5.31 -13.95 25.23
C LEU A 151 4.29 -14.19 24.11
N ASN A 152 3.02 -14.44 24.46
CA ASN A 152 1.95 -14.65 23.49
C ASN A 152 1.71 -13.41 22.61
N ASN A 153 1.76 -12.20 23.19
CA ASN A 153 1.65 -10.97 22.42
C ASN A 153 2.82 -10.80 21.44
N LEU A 154 4.05 -11.04 21.89
CA LEU A 154 5.24 -10.96 21.03
C LEU A 154 5.20 -11.98 19.89
N ARG A 155 4.60 -13.16 20.12
CA ARG A 155 4.38 -14.17 19.09
C ARG A 155 3.35 -13.72 18.06
N LEU A 156 2.26 -13.09 18.47
CA LEU A 156 1.27 -12.53 17.55
C LEU A 156 1.88 -11.42 16.70
N GLU A 157 2.69 -10.55 17.30
CA GLU A 157 3.39 -9.47 16.60
C GLU A 157 4.42 -10.03 15.60
N MET A 158 5.12 -11.12 15.96
CA MET A 158 6.03 -11.82 15.06
C MET A 158 5.30 -12.46 13.86
N GLU A 159 4.12 -13.03 14.08
CA GLU A 159 3.29 -13.61 13.02
C GLU A 159 2.80 -12.52 12.05
N GLU A 160 2.40 -11.37 12.59
CA GLU A 160 2.01 -10.18 11.80
C GLU A 160 3.18 -9.68 10.93
N LEU A 161 4.38 -9.51 11.51
CA LEU A 161 5.56 -9.09 10.75
C LEU A 161 5.99 -10.10 9.70
N THR A 162 5.83 -11.39 9.98
CA THR A 162 6.15 -12.46 9.02
C THR A 162 5.19 -12.41 7.83
N SER A 163 3.88 -12.22 8.07
CA SER A 163 2.91 -12.02 7.00
C SER A 163 3.19 -10.76 6.18
N ALA A 164 3.54 -9.64 6.85
CA ALA A 164 3.86 -8.39 6.17
C ALA A 164 5.12 -8.52 5.29
N LYS A 165 6.14 -9.24 5.75
CA LYS A 165 7.34 -9.57 4.97
C LYS A 165 6.97 -10.30 3.68
N GLU A 166 6.18 -11.37 3.78
CA GLU A 166 5.76 -12.18 2.62
C GLU A 166 4.99 -11.34 1.58
N GLU A 167 4.13 -10.43 2.05
CA GLU A 167 3.41 -9.50 1.16
C GLU A 167 4.35 -8.55 0.42
N VAL A 168 5.31 -7.94 1.13
CA VAL A 168 6.28 -7.02 0.52
C VAL A 168 7.20 -7.76 -0.45
N GLU A 169 7.63 -8.98 -0.14
CA GLU A 169 8.40 -9.83 -1.05
C GLU A 169 7.59 -10.20 -2.30
N ALA A 170 6.30 -10.54 -2.15
CA ALA A 170 5.40 -10.77 -3.28
C ALA A 170 5.24 -9.51 -4.15
N MET A 171 5.18 -8.32 -3.54
CA MET A 171 5.15 -7.06 -4.28
C MET A 171 6.46 -6.79 -5.02
N LEU A 172 7.62 -7.03 -4.40
CA LEU A 172 8.93 -6.90 -5.05
C LEU A 172 9.07 -7.86 -6.25
N ASN A 173 8.57 -9.09 -6.12
CA ASN A 173 8.55 -10.07 -7.21
C ASN A 173 7.65 -9.64 -8.38
N ASN A 174 6.50 -9.01 -8.10
CA ASN A 174 5.53 -8.62 -9.12
C ASN A 174 5.82 -7.26 -9.77
N TYR A 175 6.32 -6.29 -9.01
CA TYR A 175 6.47 -4.89 -9.43
C TYR A 175 7.94 -4.47 -9.64
N GLY A 176 8.91 -5.34 -9.31
CA GLY A 176 10.34 -5.07 -9.44
C GLY A 176 10.95 -4.36 -8.23
N GLN A 177 12.22 -3.95 -8.34
CA GLN A 177 12.99 -3.32 -7.26
C GLN A 177 12.56 -1.86 -6.99
N ASP A 178 11.41 -1.67 -6.35
CA ASP A 178 10.99 -0.37 -5.82
C ASP A 178 11.84 -0.02 -4.57
N PRO A 179 12.59 1.11 -4.56
CA PRO A 179 13.35 1.55 -3.40
C PRO A 179 12.53 1.76 -2.13
N GLN A 180 11.22 2.05 -2.23
CA GLN A 180 10.37 2.17 -1.05
C GLN A 180 10.04 0.80 -0.44
N LEU A 181 9.70 -0.19 -1.27
CA LEU A 181 9.45 -1.56 -0.82
C LEU A 181 10.70 -2.19 -0.17
N ILE A 182 11.89 -1.92 -0.73
CA ILE A 182 13.16 -2.38 -0.15
C ILE A 182 13.38 -1.77 1.25
N ARG A 183 13.01 -0.49 1.45
CA ARG A 183 13.11 0.15 2.77
C ARG A 183 12.12 -0.45 3.76
N GLN A 184 10.88 -0.68 3.34
CA GLN A 184 9.86 -1.32 4.17
C GLN A 184 10.27 -2.72 4.59
N LEU A 185 10.81 -3.52 3.66
CA LEU A 185 11.34 -4.85 3.98
C LEU A 185 12.47 -4.78 5.02
N SER A 186 13.39 -3.81 4.88
CA SER A 186 14.47 -3.59 5.85
C SER A 186 13.95 -3.16 7.23
N GLU A 187 12.91 -2.33 7.28
CA GLU A 187 12.24 -1.93 8.52
C GLU A 187 11.58 -3.13 9.21
N ILE A 188 10.85 -3.95 8.46
CA ILE A 188 10.22 -5.18 8.95
C ILE A 188 11.27 -6.14 9.53
N GLU A 189 12.37 -6.38 8.82
CA GLU A 189 13.41 -7.29 9.33
C GLU A 189 14.05 -6.77 10.62
N ARG A 190 14.28 -5.45 10.73
CA ARG A 190 14.79 -4.85 11.96
C ARG A 190 13.84 -5.05 13.14
N GLU A 191 12.53 -4.83 12.92
CA GLU A 191 11.50 -5.04 13.95
C GLU A 191 11.42 -6.51 14.37
N ARG A 192 11.54 -7.45 13.42
CA ARG A 192 11.64 -8.89 13.73
C ARG A 192 12.86 -9.21 14.58
N SER A 193 14.04 -8.66 14.25
CA SER A 193 15.25 -8.85 15.07
C SER A 193 15.12 -8.23 16.47
N GLU A 194 14.40 -7.12 16.61
CA GLU A 194 14.11 -6.51 17.92
C GLU A 194 13.16 -7.39 18.75
N LEU A 195 12.09 -7.92 18.17
CA LEU A 195 11.19 -8.86 18.83
C LEU A 195 11.90 -10.16 19.20
N TYR A 196 12.82 -10.67 18.37
CA TYR A 196 13.64 -11.83 18.73
C TYR A 196 14.45 -11.58 20.00
N ARG A 197 15.07 -10.41 20.13
CA ARG A 197 15.80 -10.07 21.35
C ARG A 197 14.88 -10.05 22.57
N GLN A 198 13.69 -9.47 22.44
CA GLN A 198 12.72 -9.42 23.54
C GLN A 198 12.22 -10.80 23.95
N ILE A 199 11.95 -11.69 22.99
CA ILE A 199 11.54 -13.08 23.26
C ILE A 199 12.66 -13.82 24.00
N ILE A 200 13.92 -13.68 23.56
CA ILE A 200 15.08 -14.31 24.22
C ILE A 200 15.28 -13.78 25.64
N GLU A 201 15.05 -12.49 25.89
CA GLU A 201 15.16 -11.90 27.23
C GLU A 201 14.09 -12.42 28.22
N LEU A 202 12.96 -12.92 27.72
CA LEU A 202 11.86 -13.44 28.53
C LEU A 202 11.96 -14.95 28.83
N ILE A 203 12.94 -15.64 28.25
CA ILE A 203 13.18 -17.09 28.41
C ILE A 203 14.38 -17.33 29.34
#